data_AF-A0A3Q0J0Q8-F1
#
_entry.id   AF-A0A3Q0J0Q8-F1
#
_cell.length_a   1.000
_cell.length_b   1.000
_cell.length_c   1.000
_cell.angle_alpha   90.00
_cell.angle_beta   90.00
_cell.angle_gamma   90.00
#
_symmetry.space_group_name_H-M   'P 1'
#
loop_
_entity.id
_entity.type
_entity.pdbx_description
1 polymer ?
#
loop_
_entity_poly.entity_id
_entity_poly.type
_entity_poly.pdbx_seq_one_letter_code
_entity_poly.pdbx_strand_id
1 'polypeptide(L)'
;MRAILLGQEPHLLMDPDVYSMQDLLDVKSGALYLKLKDLVSACSSHVYNCELCLARGFICELCNSEEVIFPWQLSSVHRCNQCGACFHTKCHSQLPCKRCIRMRIRRDSMVNSDHG
;
A
#
# COMPACT_ATOMS: atom_id res chain seq x y z
N MET A 1 -11.33 -5.03 10.10
CA MET A 1 -11.52 -4.14 8.93
C MET A 1 -12.98 -3.79 8.68
N ARG A 2 -13.87 -4.73 8.28
CA ARG A 2 -15.26 -4.41 7.90
C ARG A 2 -16.06 -3.56 8.90
N ALA A 3 -15.94 -3.84 10.20
CA ALA A 3 -16.65 -3.07 11.24
C ALA A 3 -16.19 -1.61 11.36
N ILE A 4 -14.92 -1.31 11.05
CA ILE A 4 -14.34 0.06 11.17
C ILE A 4 -14.85 0.95 10.03
N LEU A 5 -15.14 0.36 8.88
CA LEU A 5 -15.59 1.08 7.68
C LEU A 5 -17.12 1.25 7.61
N LEU A 6 -17.87 0.72 8.59
CA LEU A 6 -19.33 0.88 8.63
C LEU A 6 -19.68 2.35 8.84
N GLY A 7 -20.62 2.86 8.02
CA GLY A 7 -21.08 4.25 8.09
C GLY A 7 -20.15 5.26 7.40
N GLN A 8 -19.14 4.81 6.65
CA GLN A 8 -18.38 5.66 5.75
C GLN A 8 -19.01 5.69 4.36
N GLU A 9 -18.95 6.86 3.71
CA GLU A 9 -19.40 7.01 2.33
C GLU A 9 -18.50 6.19 1.39
N PRO A 10 -19.04 5.30 0.55
CA PRO A 10 -18.24 4.38 -0.25
C PRO A 10 -17.28 5.07 -1.22
N HIS A 11 -17.67 6.20 -1.82
CA HIS A 11 -16.83 6.92 -2.78
C HIS A 11 -15.53 7.43 -2.15
N LEU A 12 -15.57 7.88 -0.90
CA LEU A 12 -14.37 8.33 -0.18
C LEU A 12 -13.34 7.21 0.08
N LEU A 13 -13.78 5.95 0.06
CA LEU A 13 -12.92 4.79 0.29
C LEU A 13 -12.43 4.11 -1.00
N MET A 14 -13.21 4.21 -2.08
CA MET A 14 -13.00 3.46 -3.31
C MET A 14 -12.53 4.32 -4.48
N ASP A 15 -12.96 5.59 -4.52
CA ASP A 15 -12.80 6.48 -5.67
C ASP A 15 -12.12 7.78 -5.22
N PRO A 16 -10.78 7.85 -5.21
CA PRO A 16 -10.02 8.94 -4.57
C PRO A 16 -10.26 10.33 -5.21
N ASP A 17 -10.77 10.37 -6.44
CA ASP A 17 -11.05 11.59 -7.21
C ASP A 17 -12.53 12.00 -7.17
N VAL A 18 -13.40 11.24 -6.50
CA VAL A 18 -14.84 11.49 -6.44
C VAL A 18 -15.19 12.14 -5.10
N TYR A 19 -15.85 13.29 -5.17
CA TYR A 19 -16.31 14.06 -4.01
C TYR A 19 -17.72 14.59 -4.26
N SER A 20 -18.56 14.57 -3.23
CA SER A 20 -19.82 15.30 -3.22
C SER A 20 -19.61 16.79 -2.94
N MET A 21 -20.62 17.62 -3.19
CA MET A 21 -20.56 19.04 -2.83
C MET A 21 -20.36 19.25 -1.33
N GLN A 22 -20.92 18.38 -0.49
CA GLN A 22 -20.73 18.43 0.97
C GLN A 22 -19.28 18.13 1.33
N ASP A 23 -18.66 17.12 0.71
CA ASP A 23 -17.25 16.79 0.96
C ASP A 23 -16.35 17.98 0.66
N LEU A 24 -16.61 18.74 -0.42
CA LEU A 24 -15.84 19.93 -0.77
C LEU A 24 -15.98 21.06 0.27
N LEU A 25 -17.17 21.22 0.86
CA LEU A 25 -17.37 22.14 1.97
C LEU A 25 -16.60 21.68 3.22
N ASP A 26 -16.60 20.38 3.48
CA ASP A 26 -15.90 19.77 4.62
C ASP A 26 -14.38 19.75 4.44
N VAL A 27 -13.88 19.74 3.21
CA VAL A 27 -12.48 20.00 2.87
C VAL A 27 -12.12 21.44 3.26
N LYS A 28 -12.95 22.41 2.87
CA LYS A 28 -12.70 23.82 3.18
C LYS A 28 -12.71 24.10 4.69
N SER A 29 -13.59 23.44 5.44
CA SER A 29 -13.66 23.58 6.90
C SER A 29 -12.60 22.75 7.65
N GLY A 30 -11.96 21.78 6.99
CA GLY A 30 -11.04 20.82 7.59
C GLY A 30 -11.72 19.63 8.29
N ALA A 31 -13.06 19.60 8.33
CA ALA A 31 -13.82 18.52 8.94
C ALA A 31 -13.55 17.17 8.26
N LEU A 32 -13.45 17.14 6.92
CA LEU A 32 -13.16 15.91 6.18
C LEU A 32 -11.76 15.37 6.52
N TYR A 33 -10.76 16.24 6.64
CA TYR A 33 -9.40 15.85 7.03
C TYR A 33 -9.38 15.16 8.40
N LEU A 34 -10.03 15.75 9.40
CA LEU A 34 -10.09 15.17 10.75
C LEU A 34 -10.78 13.80 10.73
N LYS A 35 -11.92 13.70 10.05
CA LYS A 35 -12.66 12.44 9.89
C LYS A 35 -11.80 11.35 9.25
N LEU A 36 -11.12 11.65 8.15
CA LEU A 36 -10.26 10.69 7.45
C LEU A 36 -9.02 10.33 8.29
N LYS A 37 -8.44 11.28 9.02
CA LYS A 37 -7.31 11.03 9.92
C LYS A 37 -7.68 10.05 11.03
N ASP A 38 -8.83 10.23 11.66
CA ASP A 38 -9.31 9.33 12.71
C ASP A 38 -9.60 7.93 12.15
N LEU A 39 -10.18 7.85 10.96
CA LEU A 39 -10.42 6.60 10.27
C LEU A 39 -9.11 5.84 9.96
N VAL A 40 -8.12 6.54 9.41
CA VAL A 40 -6.79 5.96 9.13
C VAL A 40 -6.12 5.48 10.42
N SER A 41 -6.25 6.23 11.51
CA SER A 41 -5.73 5.84 12.82
C SER A 41 -6.36 4.54 13.33
N ALA A 42 -7.69 4.45 13.29
CA ALA A 42 -8.42 3.25 13.71
C ALA A 42 -8.09 2.03 12.84
N CYS A 43 -8.05 2.19 11.51
CA CYS A 43 -7.66 1.13 10.58
C CYS A 43 -6.22 0.67 10.81
N SER A 44 -5.29 1.61 10.97
CA SER A 44 -3.87 1.28 11.23
C SER A 44 -3.70 0.54 12.54
N SER A 45 -4.35 1.01 13.62
CA SER A 45 -4.34 0.34 14.91
C SER A 45 -4.85 -1.11 14.81
N HIS A 46 -5.94 -1.34 14.07
CA HIS A 46 -6.42 -2.71 13.84
C HIS A 46 -5.40 -3.56 13.09
N VAL A 47 -4.75 -3.04 12.05
CA VAL A 47 -3.75 -3.80 11.29
C VAL A 47 -2.59 -4.23 12.19
N TYR A 48 -2.05 -3.32 13.01
CA TYR A 48 -0.93 -3.65 13.89
C TYR A 48 -1.30 -4.61 15.01
N ASN A 49 -2.56 -4.64 15.45
CA ASN A 49 -3.04 -5.49 16.53
C ASN A 49 -3.74 -6.78 16.06
N CYS A 50 -3.77 -7.06 14.76
CA CYS A 50 -4.45 -8.22 14.18
C CYS A 50 -3.45 -9.03 13.36
N GLU A 51 -3.07 -10.22 13.83
CA GLU A 51 -2.07 -11.09 13.18
C GLU A 51 -2.43 -11.40 11.73
N LEU A 52 -3.72 -11.61 11.43
CA LEU A 52 -4.20 -11.85 10.07
C LEU A 52 -4.00 -10.67 9.13
N CYS A 53 -4.08 -9.43 9.65
CA CYS A 53 -3.81 -8.22 8.88
C CYS A 53 -2.31 -7.96 8.79
N LEU A 54 -1.57 -8.18 9.88
CA LEU A 54 -0.13 -8.03 9.96
C LEU A 54 0.57 -8.93 8.94
N ALA A 55 0.12 -10.19 8.81
CA ALA A 55 0.65 -11.17 7.85
C ALA A 55 0.46 -10.76 6.37
N ARG A 56 -0.37 -9.75 6.08
CA ARG A 56 -0.57 -9.20 4.71
C ARG A 56 0.36 -8.03 4.40
N GLY A 57 1.19 -7.63 5.37
CA GLY A 57 2.24 -6.65 5.15
C GLY A 57 3.37 -7.21 4.30
N PHE A 58 4.39 -6.38 4.09
CA PHE A 58 5.56 -6.70 3.27
C PHE A 58 6.82 -6.63 4.10
N ILE A 59 7.81 -7.45 3.75
CA ILE A 59 9.19 -7.30 4.24
C ILE A 59 10.01 -6.67 3.13
N CYS A 60 10.79 -5.65 3.47
CA CYS A 60 11.66 -4.99 2.52
C CYS A 60 12.84 -5.89 2.13
N GLU A 61 12.76 -6.54 0.96
CA GLU A 61 13.78 -7.48 0.44
C GLU A 61 15.17 -6.86 0.16
N LEU A 62 15.31 -5.54 0.31
CA LEU A 62 16.56 -4.81 0.06
C LEU A 62 17.35 -4.54 1.34
N CYS A 63 16.76 -4.79 2.51
CA CYS A 63 17.43 -4.66 3.80
C CYS A 63 17.18 -5.91 4.64
N ASN A 64 18.03 -6.13 5.66
CA ASN A 64 17.86 -7.24 6.60
C ASN A 64 16.95 -6.87 7.79
N SER A 65 16.03 -5.92 7.59
CA SER A 65 15.05 -5.53 8.62
C SER A 65 13.88 -6.49 8.61
N GLU A 66 13.48 -6.95 9.78
CA GLU A 66 12.27 -7.75 10.00
C GLU A 66 11.01 -6.87 10.18
N GLU A 67 11.16 -5.56 10.03
CA GLU A 67 10.05 -4.61 10.08
C GLU A 67 9.03 -4.91 8.96
N VAL A 68 7.79 -5.13 9.37
CA VAL A 68 6.65 -5.26 8.46
C VAL A 68 6.23 -3.87 8.01
N ILE A 69 6.28 -3.64 6.70
CA ILE A 69 5.89 -2.39 6.06
C ILE A 69 4.60 -2.54 5.26
N PHE A 70 3.91 -1.43 5.09
CA PHE A 70 2.60 -1.39 4.46
C PHE A 70 2.50 -0.34 3.35
N PRO A 71 1.73 -0.59 2.27
CA PRO A 71 1.60 0.33 1.14
C PRO A 71 1.11 1.74 1.48
N TRP A 72 0.34 1.93 2.55
CA TRP A 72 -0.21 3.23 2.96
C TRP A 72 0.78 4.08 3.79
N GLN A 73 1.95 3.55 4.14
CA GLN A 73 3.01 4.29 4.82
C GLN A 73 3.81 5.14 3.81
N LEU A 74 3.13 6.09 3.15
CA LEU A 74 3.64 6.80 1.97
C LEU A 74 4.94 7.57 2.20
N SER A 75 5.24 7.95 3.44
CA SER A 75 6.48 8.66 3.79
C SER A 75 7.72 7.75 3.85
N SER A 76 7.55 6.47 4.16
CA SER A 76 8.66 5.54 4.43
C SER A 76 8.68 4.34 3.48
N VAL A 77 7.65 4.14 2.67
CA VAL A 77 7.50 2.98 1.79
C VAL A 77 7.30 3.38 0.33
N HIS A 78 8.06 2.75 -0.56
CA HIS A 78 7.86 2.78 -1.99
C HIS A 78 7.23 1.45 -2.46
N ARG A 79 6.10 1.52 -3.17
CA ARG A 79 5.43 0.38 -3.80
C ARG A 79 5.73 0.35 -5.30
N CYS A 80 6.20 -0.78 -5.80
CA CYS A 80 6.42 -0.98 -7.23
C CYS A 80 5.07 -1.08 -7.98
N ASN A 81 4.86 -0.22 -8.98
CA ASN A 81 3.63 -0.21 -9.78
C ASN A 81 3.46 -1.45 -10.69
N GLN A 82 4.53 -2.21 -10.94
CA GLN A 82 4.50 -3.37 -11.84
C GLN A 82 4.24 -4.68 -11.11
N CYS A 83 4.95 -4.94 -10.00
CA CYS A 83 4.82 -6.19 -9.26
C CYS A 83 4.13 -6.05 -7.90
N GLY A 84 3.82 -4.82 -7.47
CA GLY A 84 3.17 -4.55 -6.18
C GLY A 84 4.06 -4.70 -4.95
N ALA A 85 5.34 -5.08 -5.09
CA ALA A 85 6.26 -5.23 -3.96
C ALA A 85 6.56 -3.88 -3.29
N CYS A 86 6.68 -3.91 -1.97
CA CYS A 86 6.98 -2.74 -1.14
C CYS A 86 8.41 -2.80 -0.61
N PHE A 87 9.06 -1.64 -0.57
CA PHE A 87 10.41 -1.44 -0.08
C PHE A 87 10.44 -0.16 0.76
N HIS A 88 11.38 -0.06 1.70
CA HIS A 88 11.63 1.25 2.32
C HIS A 88 12.05 2.27 1.26
N THR A 89 11.57 3.51 1.36
CA THR A 89 11.94 4.61 0.46
C THR A 89 13.46 4.80 0.41
N LYS A 90 14.14 4.69 1.55
CA LYS A 90 15.61 4.75 1.65
C LYS A 90 16.34 3.58 0.97
N CYS A 91 15.69 2.42 0.87
CA CYS A 91 16.28 1.22 0.29
C CYS A 91 16.08 1.15 -1.23
N HIS A 92 14.96 1.69 -1.73
CA HIS A 92 14.66 1.73 -3.14
C HIS A 92 15.41 2.86 -3.84
N SER A 93 16.71 2.64 -4.07
CA SER A 93 17.62 3.64 -4.65
C SER A 93 17.68 3.63 -6.18
N GLN A 94 17.25 2.55 -6.85
CA GLN A 94 17.44 2.37 -8.29
C GLN A 94 16.21 1.76 -8.96
N LEU A 95 15.77 2.41 -10.04
CA LEU A 95 14.92 1.81 -11.06
C LEU A 95 15.82 1.10 -12.08
N PRO A 96 15.47 -0.10 -12.57
CA PRO A 96 14.19 -0.79 -12.38
C PRO A 96 14.13 -1.65 -11.10
N CYS A 97 12.91 -1.94 -10.63
CA CYS A 97 12.67 -2.76 -9.44
C CYS A 97 13.38 -4.13 -9.53
N LYS A 98 14.26 -4.43 -8.55
CA LYS A 98 15.05 -5.67 -8.53
C LYS A 98 14.19 -6.94 -8.59
N ARG A 99 13.02 -6.94 -7.95
CA ARG A 99 12.08 -8.07 -8.02
C ARG A 99 11.54 -8.26 -9.44
N CYS A 100 11.17 -7.18 -10.13
CA CYS A 100 10.75 -7.26 -11.54
C CYS A 100 11.86 -7.81 -12.44
N ILE A 101 13.11 -7.43 -12.22
CA ILE A 101 14.27 -7.97 -12.96
C ILE A 101 14.36 -9.49 -12.74
N ARG A 102 14.32 -9.96 -11.48
CA ARG A 102 14.37 -11.40 -11.18
C ARG A 102 13.20 -12.17 -11.79
N MET A 103 11.99 -11.60 -11.78
CA MET A 103 10.81 -12.20 -12.41
C MET A 103 10.97 -12.31 -13.92
N ARG A 104 11.55 -11.29 -14.58
CA ARG A 104 11.84 -11.32 -16.02
C ARG A 104 12.87 -12.40 -16.37
N ILE A 105 14.00 -12.45 -15.68
CA ILE A 105 15.06 -13.46 -15.91
C ILE A 105 14.49 -14.89 -15.78
N ARG A 106 13.67 -15.14 -14.75
CA ARG A 106 13.01 -16.44 -14.57
C ARG A 106 12.09 -16.79 -15.73
N ARG A 107 11.29 -15.82 -16.20
CA ARG A 107 10.40 -16.02 -17.36
C ARG A 107 11.20 -16.35 -18.62
N ASP A 108 12.26 -15.60 -18.90
CA ASP A 108 13.07 -15.77 -20.11
C ASP A 108 13.81 -17.11 -20.11
N SER A 109 14.23 -17.59 -18.94
CA SER A 109 14.88 -18.90 -18.78
C SER A 109 13.93 -20.07 -19.06
N MET A 110 12.63 -19.93 -18.77
CA MET A 110 11.62 -20.95 -19.09
C MET A 110 11.34 -21.01 -20.59
N VAL A 111 11.28 -19.86 -21.27
CA VAL A 111 11.06 -19.80 -22.73
C VAL A 111 12.21 -20.43 -23.53
N ASN A 112 13.44 -20.27 -23.06
CA ASN A 112 14.62 -20.86 -23.71
C ASN A 112 14.77 -22.37 -23.48
N SER A 113 13.98 -22.97 -22.59
CA SER A 113 14.05 -24.42 -22.28
C SER A 113 13.13 -25.26 -23.17
N ASP A 114 12.16 -24.66 -23.87
CA ASP A 114 11.16 -25.34 -24.71
C ASP A 114 11.57 -25.45 -26.20
N HIS A 115 12.76 -24.97 -26.55
CA HIS A 115 13.31 -25.04 -27.92
C HIS A 115 14.59 -25.90 -28.03
N GLY A 116 14.82 -26.80 -27.07
CA GLY A 116 15.95 -27.73 -27.02
C GLY A 116 15.53 -29.18 -27.25
#